data_AF-A0A5K1ACT4-F1
#
_entry.id   AF-A0A5K1ACT4-F1
#
_cell.length_a   1.000
_cell.length_b   1.000
_cell.length_c   1.000
_cell.angle_alpha   90.00
_cell.angle_beta   90.00
_cell.angle_gamma   90.00
#
_symmetry.space_group_name_H-M   'P 1'
#
loop_
_entity.id
_entity.type
_entity.pdbx_description
1 polymer ?
#
loop_
_entity_poly.entity_id
_entity_poly.type
_entity_poly.pdbx_seq_one_letter_code
_entity_poly.pdbx_strand_id
1 'polypeptide(L)'
;GLLDSSLPFQRDGAIALLMAAFFLLSRYVIHCTWVTSEAYSSPSIVLAARGAHGGRVIFDDYREAYFWLRENTPPDAKVMSWWDYGYQITAMGNRTVIVDNNTWNNTHIATVGRAMSSYEHEAYEIMQSLDVDYVLVVFGGVTGYSSDDIN
;
A
#
# COMPACT_ATOMS: atom_id res chain seq x y z
N GLY A 1 18.78 61.75 26.07
CA GLY A 1 19.21 60.42 25.64
C GLY A 1 18.27 59.97 24.54
N LEU A 2 18.82 59.55 23.42
CA LEU A 2 18.17 59.31 22.13
C LEU A 2 16.75 58.71 22.24
N LEU A 3 15.76 59.46 21.77
CA LEU A 3 14.48 58.94 21.33
C LEU A 3 14.75 58.07 20.10
N ASP A 4 14.70 56.75 20.32
CA ASP A 4 14.83 55.74 19.30
C ASP A 4 13.65 55.84 18.33
N SER A 5 13.82 56.69 17.33
CA SER A 5 12.92 56.88 16.20
C SER A 5 13.25 55.80 15.16
N SER A 6 12.99 54.54 15.50
CA SER A 6 12.90 53.49 14.50
C SER A 6 11.82 53.90 13.49
N LEU A 7 12.26 54.17 12.26
CA LEU A 7 11.49 54.84 11.22
C LEU A 7 10.19 54.07 10.92
N PRO A 8 9.05 54.75 10.68
CA PRO A 8 7.76 54.10 10.38
C PRO A 8 7.86 53.05 9.25
N PHE A 9 8.79 53.26 8.32
CA PHE A 9 9.14 52.33 7.25
C PHE A 9 9.57 50.93 7.72
N GLN A 10 10.30 50.82 8.84
CA GLN A 10 10.71 49.53 9.39
C GLN A 10 9.52 48.78 10.00
N ARG A 11 8.58 49.50 10.62
CA ARG A 11 7.35 48.94 11.19
C ARG A 11 6.42 48.41 10.09
N ASP A 12 6.24 49.19 9.02
CA ASP A 12 5.37 48.82 7.91
C ASP A 12 5.95 47.62 7.11
N GLY A 13 7.28 47.57 6.96
CA GLY A 13 7.97 46.40 6.40
C GLY A 13 7.84 45.14 7.24
N ALA A 14 7.95 45.26 8.58
CA ALA A 14 7.74 44.14 9.49
C ALA A 14 6.31 43.61 9.44
N ILE A 15 5.30 44.49 9.36
CA ILE A 15 3.89 44.10 9.23
C ILE A 15 3.65 43.38 7.90
N ALA A 16 4.19 43.89 6.79
CA ALA A 16 4.07 43.24 5.48
C ALA A 16 4.70 41.84 5.47
N LEU A 17 5.87 41.67 6.10
CA LEU A 17 6.54 40.38 6.23
C LEU A 17 5.73 39.39 7.08
N LEU A 18 5.16 39.85 8.21
CA LEU A 18 4.30 39.02 9.06
C LEU A 18 3.02 38.59 8.32
N MET A 19 2.39 39.50 7.55
CA MET A 19 1.22 39.15 6.75
C MET A 19 1.55 38.17 5.62
N ALA A 20 2.67 38.36 4.93
CA ALA A 20 3.14 37.44 3.90
C ALA A 20 3.45 36.05 4.48
N ALA A 21 4.13 36.01 5.63
CA ALA A 21 4.40 34.76 6.35
C ALA A 21 3.09 34.08 6.79
N PHE A 22 2.14 34.83 7.36
CA PHE A 22 0.84 34.29 7.75
C PHE A 22 0.05 33.74 6.56
N PHE A 23 0.05 34.44 5.42
CA PHE A 23 -0.60 33.98 4.20
C PHE A 23 0.03 32.67 3.69
N LEU A 24 1.36 32.61 3.62
CA LEU A 24 2.07 31.40 3.20
C LEU A 24 1.80 30.22 4.13
N LEU A 25 1.85 30.43 5.44
CA LEU A 25 1.56 29.39 6.43
C LEU A 25 0.09 28.91 6.34
N SER A 26 -0.85 29.83 6.15
CA SER A 26 -2.26 29.48 5.97
C SER A 26 -2.49 28.66 4.69
N ARG A 27 -1.85 29.06 3.58
CA ARG A 27 -1.89 28.30 2.31
C ARG A 27 -1.24 26.93 2.45
N TYR A 28 -0.14 26.82 3.19
CA TYR A 28 0.51 25.56 3.48
C TYR A 28 -0.41 24.62 4.26
N VAL A 29 -1.05 25.09 5.33
CA VAL A 29 -2.01 24.27 6.10
C VAL A 29 -3.17 23.79 5.23
N ILE A 30 -3.80 24.69 4.46
CA ILE A 30 -4.91 24.32 3.57
C ILE A 30 -4.45 23.28 2.53
N HIS A 31 -3.28 23.48 1.94
CA HIS A 31 -2.73 22.55 0.95
C HIS A 31 -2.44 21.18 1.57
N CYS A 32 -1.75 21.14 2.72
CA CYS A 32 -1.47 19.88 3.43
C CYS A 32 -2.76 19.16 3.81
N THR A 33 -3.77 19.85 4.34
CA THR A 33 -5.05 19.23 4.69
C THR A 33 -5.76 18.65 3.47
N TRP A 34 -5.78 19.37 2.34
CA TRP A 34 -6.38 18.87 1.10
C TRP A 34 -5.63 17.67 0.54
N VAL A 35 -4.30 17.73 0.47
CA VAL A 35 -3.47 16.61 -0.01
C VAL A 35 -3.61 15.39 0.90
N THR A 36 -3.59 15.57 2.23
CA THR A 36 -3.80 14.47 3.16
C THR A 36 -5.18 13.82 2.99
N SER A 37 -6.22 14.63 2.78
CA SER A 37 -7.60 14.15 2.63
C SER A 37 -7.87 13.43 1.30
N GLU A 38 -7.24 13.86 0.19
CA GLU A 38 -7.55 13.28 -1.12
C GLU A 38 -6.53 12.21 -1.53
N ALA A 39 -5.24 12.41 -1.22
CA ALA A 39 -4.17 11.54 -1.72
C ALA A 39 -3.71 10.49 -0.69
N TYR A 40 -3.63 10.84 0.60
CA TYR A 40 -3.04 9.95 1.60
C TYR A 40 -4.07 9.17 2.43
N SER A 41 -5.30 9.65 2.58
CA SER A 41 -6.36 8.94 3.32
C SER A 41 -7.15 7.95 2.46
N SER A 42 -6.46 7.18 1.62
CA SER A 42 -7.05 6.05 0.89
C SER A 42 -6.58 4.73 1.52
N PRO A 43 -7.50 3.85 1.98
CA PRO A 43 -7.12 2.56 2.52
C PRO A 43 -6.57 1.66 1.41
N SER A 44 -5.34 1.15 1.58
CA SER A 44 -4.67 0.26 0.62
C SER A 44 -5.20 -1.18 0.62
N ILE A 45 -6.04 -1.54 1.59
CA ILE A 45 -6.63 -2.89 1.70
C ILE A 45 -8.10 -2.96 1.28
N VAL A 46 -8.76 -1.81 1.21
CA VAL A 46 -10.15 -1.72 0.79
C VAL A 46 -10.17 -0.90 -0.47
N LEU A 47 -10.24 -1.58 -1.61
CA LEU A 47 -10.26 -0.92 -2.91
C LEU A 47 -11.59 -0.17 -3.05
N ALA A 48 -11.52 1.15 -2.93
CA ALA A 48 -12.66 2.01 -3.14
C ALA A 48 -12.65 2.53 -4.58
N ALA A 49 -13.45 1.92 -5.46
CA ALA A 49 -13.70 2.48 -6.78
C ALA A 49 -14.85 3.48 -6.72
N ARG A 50 -14.75 4.59 -7.48
CA ARG A 50 -15.91 5.45 -7.73
C ARG A 50 -16.69 4.81 -8.89
N GLY A 51 -17.87 4.28 -8.61
CA GLY A 51 -18.77 3.78 -9.64
C GLY A 51 -19.24 4.89 -10.57
N ALA A 52 -19.73 4.53 -11.76
CA ALA A 52 -20.15 5.47 -12.82
C ALA A 52 -21.20 6.53 -12.38
N HIS A 53 -21.88 6.31 -11.25
CA HIS A 53 -22.89 7.20 -10.66
C HIS A 53 -22.43 7.92 -9.38
N GLY A 54 -21.12 7.95 -9.09
CA GLY A 54 -20.56 8.64 -7.92
C GLY A 54 -20.69 7.86 -6.60
N GLY A 55 -21.27 6.66 -6.62
CA GLY A 55 -21.28 5.75 -5.48
C GLY A 55 -19.89 5.14 -5.23
N ARG A 56 -19.45 5.09 -3.98
CA ARG A 56 -18.23 4.39 -3.58
C ARG A 56 -18.50 2.88 -3.58
N VAL A 57 -17.91 2.16 -4.52
CA VAL A 57 -17.88 0.69 -4.54
C VAL A 57 -16.67 0.25 -3.75
N ILE A 58 -16.90 -0.52 -2.69
CA ILE A 58 -15.85 -1.09 -1.86
C ILE A 58 -15.68 -2.55 -2.31
N PHE A 59 -14.55 -2.87 -2.93
CA PHE A 59 -14.15 -4.25 -3.18
C PHE A 59 -13.38 -4.76 -1.97
N ASP A 60 -13.87 -5.84 -1.38
CA ASP A 60 -13.35 -6.42 -0.15
C ASP A 60 -12.72 -7.80 -0.31
N ASP A 61 -12.39 -8.11 -1.56
CA ASP A 61 -12.01 -9.45 -2.01
C ASP A 61 -10.74 -9.95 -1.29
N TYR A 62 -9.83 -9.05 -0.93
CA TYR A 62 -8.66 -9.37 -0.11
C TYR A 62 -9.04 -9.92 1.27
N ARG A 63 -9.93 -9.24 2.00
CA ARG A 63 -10.33 -9.69 3.34
C ARG A 63 -11.12 -11.00 3.26
N GLU A 64 -11.99 -11.13 2.26
CA GLU A 64 -12.72 -12.37 2.02
C GLU A 64 -11.77 -13.55 1.73
N ALA A 65 -10.83 -13.38 0.80
CA ALA A 65 -9.87 -14.43 0.44
C ALA A 65 -8.98 -14.83 1.62
N TYR A 66 -8.45 -13.86 2.37
CA TYR A 66 -7.64 -14.15 3.56
C TYR A 66 -8.45 -14.83 4.66
N PHE A 67 -9.72 -14.42 4.86
CA PHE A 67 -10.59 -15.07 5.82
C PHE A 67 -10.93 -16.51 5.41
N TRP A 68 -11.17 -16.76 4.12
CA TRP A 68 -11.36 -18.10 3.61
C TRP A 68 -10.13 -18.98 3.87
N LEU A 69 -8.94 -18.46 3.57
CA LEU A 69 -7.67 -19.16 3.81
C LEU A 69 -7.52 -19.53 5.29
N ARG A 70 -7.92 -18.63 6.19
CA ARG A 70 -7.85 -18.83 7.64
C ARG A 70 -8.78 -19.92 8.15
N GLU A 71 -10.01 -20.00 7.65
CA GLU A 71 -11.04 -20.88 8.21
C GLU A 71 -11.13 -22.23 7.48
N ASN A 72 -10.63 -22.34 6.24
CA ASN A 72 -10.88 -23.49 5.37
C ASN A 72 -9.63 -24.31 5.01
N THR A 73 -8.45 -23.94 5.51
CA THR A 73 -7.20 -24.68 5.26
C THR A 73 -6.58 -25.20 6.57
N PRO A 74 -5.69 -26.20 6.52
CA PRO A 74 -4.95 -26.64 7.71
C PRO A 74 -4.15 -25.49 8.36
N PRO A 75 -4.00 -25.43 9.70
CA PRO A 75 -3.26 -24.36 10.37
C PRO A 75 -1.78 -24.28 10.00
N ASP A 76 -1.19 -25.41 9.61
CA ASP A 76 0.21 -25.57 9.18
C ASP A 76 0.41 -25.38 7.68
N ALA A 77 -0.67 -25.10 6.93
CA ALA A 77 -0.59 -24.91 5.48
C ALA A 77 0.32 -23.74 5.11
N LYS A 78 1.14 -23.98 4.08
CA LYS A 78 2.12 -23.02 3.54
C LYS A 78 1.62 -22.41 2.25
N VAL A 79 1.61 -21.09 2.23
CA VAL A 79 1.03 -20.28 1.15
C VAL A 79 2.17 -19.60 0.40
N MET A 80 2.24 -19.84 -0.90
CA MET A 80 3.13 -19.15 -1.82
C MET A 80 2.37 -17.99 -2.48
N SER A 81 2.94 -16.79 -2.40
CA SER A 81 2.45 -15.57 -3.05
C SER A 81 3.64 -14.72 -3.45
N TRP A 82 3.40 -13.61 -4.15
CA TRP A 82 4.41 -12.56 -4.26
C TRP A 82 4.73 -11.94 -2.89
N TRP A 83 5.91 -11.33 -2.74
CA TRP A 83 6.44 -10.89 -1.45
C TRP A 83 5.62 -9.75 -0.82
N ASP A 84 5.02 -8.88 -1.64
CA ASP A 84 4.18 -7.75 -1.23
C ASP A 84 3.02 -8.17 -0.29
N TYR A 85 2.48 -9.37 -0.51
CA TYR A 85 1.30 -9.87 0.23
C TYR A 85 1.65 -10.64 1.50
N GLY A 86 2.93 -10.98 1.74
CA GLY A 86 3.32 -11.90 2.80
C GLY A 86 2.86 -11.47 4.21
N TYR A 87 2.97 -10.18 4.53
CA TYR A 87 2.48 -9.64 5.81
C TYR A 87 0.96 -9.66 5.91
N GLN A 88 0.23 -9.43 4.82
CA GLN A 88 -1.23 -9.43 4.83
C GLN A 88 -1.77 -10.84 5.06
N ILE A 89 -1.20 -11.84 4.36
CA ILE A 89 -1.55 -13.26 4.54
C ILE A 89 -1.26 -13.72 5.96
N THR A 90 -0.09 -13.34 6.52
CA THR A 90 0.27 -13.70 7.89
C THR A 90 -0.70 -13.06 8.90
N ALA A 91 -0.98 -11.76 8.76
CA ALA A 91 -1.80 -11.03 9.73
C ALA A 91 -3.29 -11.39 9.68
N MET A 92 -3.84 -11.58 8.47
CA MET A 92 -5.28 -11.80 8.27
C MET A 92 -5.62 -13.27 8.06
N GLY A 93 -4.86 -13.94 7.19
CA GLY A 93 -5.02 -15.35 6.87
C GLY A 93 -4.48 -16.29 7.96
N ASN A 94 -3.59 -15.80 8.84
CA ASN A 94 -2.95 -16.61 9.88
C ASN A 94 -2.35 -17.91 9.31
N ARG A 95 -1.55 -17.78 8.25
CA ARG A 95 -0.86 -18.89 7.58
C ARG A 95 0.61 -18.60 7.38
N THR A 96 1.38 -19.68 7.25
CA THR A 96 2.81 -19.62 6.95
C THR A 96 3.00 -19.18 5.50
N VAL A 97 3.86 -18.20 5.27
CA VAL A 97 4.21 -17.72 3.92
C VAL A 97 5.61 -18.15 3.53
N ILE A 98 5.81 -18.45 2.23
CA ILE A 98 7.14 -18.82 1.71
C ILE A 98 8.06 -17.59 1.64
N VAL A 99 7.56 -16.48 1.10
CA VAL A 99 8.29 -15.21 1.04
C VAL A 99 7.51 -14.11 1.73
N ASP A 100 8.23 -13.19 2.37
CA ASP A 100 7.66 -12.07 3.10
C ASP A 100 8.24 -10.72 2.63
N ASN A 101 7.61 -9.65 3.10
CA ASN A 101 7.95 -8.27 2.72
C ASN A 101 9.21 -7.74 3.43
N ASN A 102 9.92 -8.58 4.19
CA ASN A 102 11.20 -8.22 4.80
C ASN A 102 12.36 -8.32 3.79
N THR A 103 12.21 -9.12 2.72
CA THR A 103 13.14 -9.19 1.58
C THR A 103 14.61 -9.45 1.91
N TRP A 104 14.89 -10.09 3.04
CA TRP A 104 16.26 -10.30 3.51
C TRP A 104 17.04 -11.35 2.70
N ASN A 105 16.34 -12.27 2.01
CA ASN A 105 16.93 -13.33 1.20
C ASN A 105 16.47 -13.26 -0.27
N ASN A 106 17.23 -12.55 -1.09
CA ASN A 106 16.94 -12.36 -2.51
C ASN A 106 16.94 -13.67 -3.31
N THR A 107 17.74 -14.66 -2.92
CA THR A 107 17.76 -15.97 -3.59
C THR A 107 16.43 -16.69 -3.39
N HIS A 108 15.83 -16.57 -2.20
CA HIS A 108 14.52 -17.17 -1.92
C HIS A 108 13.41 -16.51 -2.75
N ILE A 109 13.44 -15.19 -2.88
CA ILE A 109 12.51 -14.42 -3.73
C ILE A 109 12.69 -14.80 -5.20
N ALA A 110 13.93 -14.93 -5.67
CA ALA A 110 14.21 -15.33 -7.05
C ALA A 110 13.67 -16.74 -7.36
N THR A 111 13.71 -17.67 -6.40
CA THR A 111 13.12 -19.01 -6.56
C THR A 111 11.60 -18.94 -6.71
N VAL A 112 10.92 -18.13 -5.90
CA VAL A 112 9.47 -17.91 -6.03
C VAL A 112 9.13 -17.24 -7.36
N GLY A 113 9.89 -16.22 -7.77
CA GLY A 113 9.72 -15.57 -9.07
C GLY A 113 9.92 -16.53 -10.23
N ARG A 114 10.95 -17.39 -10.17
CA ARG A 114 11.16 -18.44 -11.16
C ARG A 114 9.96 -19.40 -11.24
N ALA A 115 9.43 -19.85 -10.11
CA ALA A 115 8.25 -20.71 -10.09
C ALA A 115 7.02 -20.01 -10.70
N MET A 116 6.84 -18.71 -10.48
CA MET A 116 5.71 -17.95 -11.06
C MET A 116 5.88 -17.63 -12.55
N SER A 117 7.11 -17.66 -13.08
CA SER A 117 7.42 -17.34 -14.49
C SER A 117 7.80 -18.56 -15.35
N SER A 118 7.83 -19.76 -14.77
CA SER A 118 8.17 -21.01 -15.45
C SER A 118 6.93 -21.76 -15.94
N TYR A 119 7.11 -22.71 -16.86
CA TYR A 119 6.05 -23.66 -17.20
C TYR A 119 5.65 -24.52 -16.00
N GLU A 120 4.38 -24.95 -15.96
CA GLU A 120 3.80 -25.67 -14.82
C GLU A 120 4.63 -26.86 -14.34
N HIS A 121 5.22 -27.64 -15.26
CA HIS A 121 6.06 -28.78 -14.88
C HIS A 121 7.28 -28.37 -14.05
N GLU A 122 8.00 -27.32 -14.46
CA GLU A 122 9.16 -26.80 -13.72
C GLU A 122 8.74 -26.10 -12.44
N ALA A 123 7.65 -25.33 -12.50
CA ALA A 123 7.11 -24.61 -11.35
C ALA A 123 6.65 -25.60 -10.26
N TYR A 124 6.03 -26.71 -10.65
CA TYR A 124 5.57 -27.75 -9.74
C TYR A 124 6.71 -28.43 -8.98
N GLU A 125 7.83 -28.73 -9.65
CA GLU A 125 9.04 -29.26 -8.99
C GLU A 125 9.58 -28.27 -7.94
N ILE A 126 9.61 -26.98 -8.27
CA ILE A 126 10.04 -25.93 -7.33
C ILE A 126 9.08 -25.85 -6.14
N MET A 127 7.77 -25.83 -6.38
CA MET A 127 6.75 -25.78 -5.34
C MET A 127 6.81 -26.99 -4.40
N GLN A 128 7.03 -28.20 -4.93
CA GLN A 128 7.26 -29.39 -4.11
C GLN A 128 8.52 -29.26 -3.25
N SER A 129 9.62 -28.73 -3.81
CA SER A 129 10.87 -28.55 -3.07
C SER A 129 10.74 -27.56 -1.90
N LEU A 130 9.79 -26.63 -2.00
CA LEU A 130 9.49 -25.61 -0.99
C LEU A 130 8.36 -26.03 -0.04
N ASP A 131 7.77 -27.21 -0.23
CA ASP A 131 6.65 -27.74 0.56
C ASP A 131 5.44 -26.78 0.56
N VAL A 132 5.04 -26.34 -0.63
CA VAL A 132 3.90 -25.40 -0.81
C VAL A 132 2.57 -26.17 -0.88
N ASP A 133 1.58 -25.72 -0.11
CA ASP A 133 0.22 -26.28 -0.12
C ASP A 133 -0.76 -25.47 -0.98
N TYR A 134 -0.66 -24.15 -0.92
CA TYR A 134 -1.56 -23.22 -1.62
C TYR A 134 -0.77 -22.13 -2.34
N VAL A 135 -1.26 -21.71 -3.51
CA VAL A 135 -0.74 -20.56 -4.26
C VAL A 135 -1.81 -19.48 -4.30
N LEU A 136 -1.44 -18.25 -3.95
CA LEU A 136 -2.30 -17.07 -4.04
C LEU A 136 -1.77 -16.14 -5.12
N VAL A 137 -2.64 -15.79 -6.07
CA VAL A 137 -2.38 -14.84 -7.16
C VAL A 137 -3.52 -13.82 -7.18
N VAL A 138 -3.16 -12.54 -7.27
CA VAL A 138 -4.11 -11.44 -7.43
C VAL A 138 -4.34 -11.17 -8.92
N PHE A 139 -5.59 -11.23 -9.35
CA PHE A 139 -6.00 -10.94 -10.73
C PHE A 139 -6.98 -9.78 -10.78
N GLY A 140 -6.60 -8.71 -11.48
CA GLY A 140 -7.35 -7.46 -11.54
C GLY A 140 -8.16 -7.25 -12.82
N GLY A 141 -8.11 -8.19 -13.77
CA GLY A 141 -8.64 -7.99 -15.13
C GLY A 141 -10.16 -7.73 -15.21
N VAL A 142 -10.94 -8.16 -14.21
CA VAL A 142 -12.40 -7.93 -14.16
C VAL A 142 -12.74 -6.57 -13.54
N THR A 143 -11.99 -6.16 -12.51
CA THR A 143 -12.24 -4.94 -11.75
C THR A 143 -11.49 -3.72 -12.32
N GLY A 144 -10.58 -3.94 -13.27
CA GLY A 144 -9.68 -2.90 -13.77
C GLY A 144 -8.62 -2.50 -12.75
N TYR A 145 -8.26 -3.42 -11.85
CA TYR A 145 -7.25 -3.17 -10.82
C TYR A 145 -5.85 -3.23 -11.43
N SER A 146 -5.14 -2.11 -11.39
CA SER A 146 -3.83 -1.93 -12.06
C SER A 146 -2.64 -2.50 -11.29
N SER A 147 -2.84 -3.00 -10.06
CA SER A 147 -1.76 -3.53 -9.22
C SER A 147 -1.95 -5.03 -9.01
N ASP A 148 -2.36 -5.73 -10.06
CA ASP A 148 -2.44 -7.19 -10.11
C ASP A 148 -1.09 -7.82 -10.47
N ASP A 149 -0.99 -9.14 -10.30
CA ASP A 149 0.28 -9.87 -10.44
C ASP A 149 0.71 -10.08 -11.91
N ILE A 150 -0.04 -9.51 -12.86
CA ILE A 150 0.18 -9.69 -14.31
C ILE A 150 0.95 -8.52 -14.94
N ASN A 151 0.94 -7.33 -14.31
CA ASN A 151 1.59 -6.12 -14.83
C ASN A 151 3.09 -6.07 -14.54
#